data_AF-A0A7W3YV52-F1
#
_entry.id   AF-A0A7W3YV52-F1
#
_cell.length_a   1.000
_cell.length_b   1.000
_cell.length_c   1.000
_cell.angle_alpha   90.00
_cell.angle_beta   90.00
_cell.angle_gamma   90.00
#
_symmetry.space_group_name_H-M   'P 1'
#
loop_
_entity.id
_entity.type
_entity.pdbx_description
1 polymer ?
#
loop_
_entity_poly.entity_id
_entity_poly.type
_entity_poly.pdbx_seq_one_letter_code
_entity_poly.pdbx_strand_id
1 'polypeptide(L)'
;MADELLSKKTPSTASRYLFVLIFGLVLGIIATVMGMRAWQQRQDPFPGALMTIMAKQSAALRQTQEQSRCTPADVVQPLQTLRALTNDIDAAFPQFKDDAQFQKQAAELRSTLNAALLAPPADCQALAELNQAIGQTCKGCHQVFKP
;
A
#
# COMPACT_ATOMS: atom_id res chain seq x y z
N MET A 1 -1.54 37.80 -60.66
CA MET A 1 -1.98 36.40 -60.67
C MET A 1 -2.24 36.02 -59.22
N ALA A 2 -3.52 35.80 -58.88
CA ALA A 2 -4.04 35.29 -57.61
C ALA A 2 -3.71 36.05 -56.32
N ASP A 3 -4.63 36.98 -55.99
CA ASP A 3 -5.05 37.39 -54.66
C ASP A 3 -4.90 36.33 -53.55
N GLU A 4 -3.89 36.53 -52.68
CA GLU A 4 -3.91 36.06 -51.29
C GLU A 4 -4.83 36.99 -50.47
N LEU A 5 -6.14 36.81 -50.60
CA LEU A 5 -7.10 37.36 -49.64
C LEU A 5 -7.05 36.53 -48.37
N LEU A 6 -6.09 36.87 -47.51
CA LEU A 6 -6.04 36.49 -46.10
C LEU A 6 -7.38 36.86 -45.43
N SER A 7 -8.28 35.88 -45.36
CA SER A 7 -9.54 35.95 -44.64
C SER A 7 -9.24 36.12 -43.15
N LYS A 8 -9.11 37.37 -42.72
CA LYS A 8 -8.95 37.71 -41.31
C LYS A 8 -10.30 37.53 -40.63
N LYS A 9 -10.63 36.28 -40.27
CA LYS A 9 -11.83 35.94 -39.47
C LYS A 9 -11.87 36.84 -38.24
N THR A 10 -12.84 37.74 -38.19
CA THR A 10 -13.13 38.55 -37.01
C THR A 10 -13.48 37.59 -35.86
N PRO A 11 -12.77 37.63 -34.72
CA PRO A 11 -13.02 36.69 -33.64
C PRO A 11 -14.43 36.91 -33.09
N SER A 12 -15.32 35.95 -33.34
CA SER A 12 -16.68 35.94 -32.83
C SER A 12 -16.67 36.01 -31.30
N THR A 13 -17.59 36.80 -30.72
CA THR A 13 -17.80 36.89 -29.26
C THR A 13 -18.00 35.51 -28.64
N ALA A 14 -18.68 34.59 -29.34
CA ALA A 14 -18.84 33.20 -28.91
C ALA A 14 -17.50 32.45 -28.75
N SER A 15 -16.54 32.68 -29.66
CA SER A 15 -15.19 32.09 -29.56
C SER A 15 -14.41 32.62 -28.36
N ARG A 16 -14.59 33.91 -28.02
CA ARG A 16 -13.96 34.53 -26.84
C ARG A 16 -14.52 33.96 -25.54
N TYR A 17 -15.84 33.80 -25.44
CA TYR A 17 -16.47 33.19 -24.26
C TYR A 17 -16.12 31.70 -24.10
N LEU A 18 -16.07 30.95 -25.21
CA LEU A 18 -15.64 29.54 -25.18
C LEU A 18 -14.18 29.40 -24.73
N PHE A 19 -13.30 30.30 -25.17
CA PHE A 19 -11.91 30.33 -24.71
C PHE A 19 -11.81 30.60 -23.21
N VAL A 20 -12.55 31.58 -22.68
CA VAL A 20 -12.56 31.89 -21.24
C VAL A 20 -13.12 30.72 -20.42
N LEU A 21 -14.16 30.04 -20.91
CA LEU A 21 -14.72 28.86 -20.25
C LEU A 21 -13.70 27.73 -20.18
N ILE A 22 -13.06 27.39 -21.30
CA ILE A 22 -12.04 26.33 -21.34
C ILE A 22 -10.87 26.70 -20.43
N PHE A 23 -10.41 27.95 -20.48
CA PHE A 23 -9.32 28.42 -19.64
C PHE A 23 -9.67 28.34 -18.14
N GLY A 24 -10.87 28.77 -17.76
CA GLY A 24 -11.36 28.65 -16.39
C GLY A 24 -11.49 27.19 -15.94
N LEU A 25 -11.96 26.30 -16.80
CA LEU A 25 -12.03 24.86 -16.53
C LEU A 25 -10.64 24.26 -16.30
N VAL A 26 -9.68 24.59 -17.17
CA VAL A 26 -8.29 24.12 -17.05
C VAL A 26 -7.67 24.62 -15.74
N LEU A 27 -7.81 25.90 -15.42
CA LEU A 27 -7.31 26.46 -14.15
C LEU A 27 -7.99 25.81 -12.93
N GLY A 28 -9.30 25.57 -13.00
CA GLY A 28 -10.05 24.89 -11.95
C GLY A 28 -9.58 23.45 -11.70
N ILE A 29 -9.32 22.71 -12.78
CA ILE A 29 -8.76 21.34 -12.69
C ILE A 29 -7.38 21.37 -12.04
N ILE A 30 -6.49 22.28 -12.49
CA ILE A 30 -5.15 22.40 -11.93
C ILE A 30 -5.21 22.73 -10.43
N ALA A 31 -6.02 23.71 -10.04
CA ALA A 31 -6.19 24.09 -8.64
C ALA A 31 -6.71 22.94 -7.79
N THR A 32 -7.70 22.19 -8.30
CA THR A 32 -8.27 21.02 -7.62
C THR A 32 -7.24 19.92 -7.41
N VAL A 33 -6.48 19.56 -8.46
CA VAL A 33 -5.43 18.52 -8.36
C VAL A 33 -4.31 18.93 -7.40
N MET A 34 -3.86 20.19 -7.46
CA MET A 34 -2.82 20.69 -6.56
C MET A 34 -3.30 20.74 -5.11
N GLY A 35 -4.55 21.16 -4.87
CA GLY A 35 -5.17 21.11 -3.54
C GLY A 35 -5.29 19.68 -3.00
N MET A 36 -5.72 18.73 -3.83
CA MET A 36 -5.81 17.33 -3.47
C MET A 36 -4.44 16.71 -3.17
N ARG A 37 -3.41 17.04 -3.96
CA ARG A 37 -2.03 16.59 -3.72
C ARG A 37 -1.47 17.16 -2.42
N ALA A 38 -1.71 18.44 -2.14
CA ALA A 38 -1.27 19.07 -0.89
C ALA A 38 -1.93 18.42 0.34
N TRP A 39 -3.20 18.01 0.22
CA TRP A 39 -3.89 17.25 1.25
C TRP A 39 -3.32 15.84 1.41
N GLN A 40 -3.15 15.10 0.32
CA GLN A 40 -2.58 13.75 0.33
C GLN A 40 -1.16 13.74 0.89
N GLN A 41 -0.36 14.76 0.62
CA GLN A 41 1.00 14.88 1.16
C GLN A 41 1.01 15.08 2.68
N ARG A 42 -0.10 15.53 3.28
CA ARG A 42 -0.28 15.59 4.75
C ARG A 42 -0.80 14.27 5.33
N GLN A 43 -1.38 13.40 4.51
CA GLN A 43 -1.74 12.04 4.90
C GLN A 43 -0.51 11.17 4.70
N ASP A 44 0.08 10.66 5.78
CA ASP A 44 1.21 9.74 5.66
C ASP A 44 0.73 8.44 4.99
N PRO A 45 1.15 8.12 3.75
CA PRO A 45 0.74 6.88 3.09
C PRO A 45 1.48 5.67 3.67
N PHE A 46 2.49 5.88 4.51
CA PHE A 46 3.42 4.87 4.97
C PHE A 46 2.73 3.71 5.73
N PRO A 47 1.86 3.93 6.74
CA PRO A 47 1.18 2.81 7.42
C PRO A 47 0.33 1.95 6.48
N GLY A 48 -0.38 2.57 5.53
CA GLY A 48 -1.16 1.83 4.53
C GLY A 48 -0.27 1.04 3.56
N ALA A 49 0.83 1.64 3.11
CA ALA A 49 1.80 0.99 2.23
C ALA A 49 2.49 -0.20 2.92
N LEU A 50 2.92 -0.04 4.17
CA LEU A 50 3.51 -1.10 5.00
C LEU A 50 2.57 -2.30 5.08
N MET A 51 1.31 -2.07 5.47
CA MET A 51 0.32 -3.14 5.62
C MET A 51 -0.02 -3.81 4.28
N THR A 52 -0.02 -3.06 3.17
CA THR A 52 -0.22 -3.62 1.83
C THR A 52 0.89 -4.58 1.44
N ILE A 53 2.16 -4.21 1.70
CA ILE A 53 3.31 -5.07 1.39
C ILE A 53 3.30 -6.30 2.29
N MET A 54 3.02 -6.14 3.59
CA MET A 54 2.88 -7.28 4.52
C MET A 54 1.77 -8.23 4.07
N ALA A 55 0.60 -7.72 3.66
CA ALA A 55 -0.49 -8.53 3.14
C ALA A 55 -0.09 -9.31 1.88
N LYS A 56 0.66 -8.67 0.97
CA LYS A 56 1.18 -9.33 -0.24
C LYS A 56 2.13 -10.48 0.08
N GLN A 57 3.04 -10.31 1.03
CA GLN A 57 3.97 -11.37 1.42
C GLN A 57 3.26 -12.52 2.15
N SER A 58 2.26 -12.21 2.99
CA SER A 58 1.41 -13.25 3.59
C SER A 58 0.60 -14.01 2.54
N ALA A 59 0.09 -13.33 1.51
CA ALA A 59 -0.60 -13.97 0.39
C ALA A 59 0.35 -14.85 -0.43
N ALA A 60 1.61 -14.44 -0.64
CA ALA A 60 2.60 -15.25 -1.32
C ALA A 60 2.85 -16.59 -0.61
N LEU A 61 2.90 -16.60 0.73
CA LEU A 61 3.03 -17.85 1.51
C LEU A 61 1.83 -18.79 1.33
N ARG A 62 0.61 -18.23 1.26
CA ARG A 62 -0.61 -19.01 0.97
C ARG A 62 -0.61 -19.56 -0.45
N GLN A 63 -0.21 -18.74 -1.42
CA GLN A 63 -0.10 -19.16 -2.81
C GLN A 63 0.92 -20.29 -2.98
N THR A 64 2.07 -20.21 -2.30
CA THR A 64 3.07 -21.28 -2.26
C THR A 64 2.48 -22.60 -1.73
N GLN A 65 1.66 -22.52 -0.68
CA GLN A 65 0.93 -23.67 -0.13
C GLN A 65 -0.09 -24.24 -1.14
N GLU A 66 -0.91 -23.38 -1.77
CA GLU A 66 -1.91 -23.78 -2.77
C GLU A 66 -1.26 -24.47 -3.99
N GLN A 67 -0.04 -24.06 -4.34
CA GLN A 67 0.75 -24.67 -5.41
C GLN A 67 1.49 -25.95 -4.96
N SER A 68 1.33 -26.39 -3.71
CA SER A 68 2.05 -27.53 -3.12
C SER A 68 3.59 -27.37 -3.17
N ARG A 69 4.08 -26.13 -3.21
CA ARG A 69 5.51 -25.77 -3.25
C ARG A 69 6.04 -25.49 -1.85
N CYS A 70 5.90 -26.44 -0.92
CA CYS A 70 6.09 -26.17 0.50
C CYS A 70 7.52 -26.44 0.99
N THR A 71 8.52 -26.21 0.14
CA THR A 71 9.92 -26.40 0.54
C THR A 71 10.44 -25.17 1.28
N PRO A 72 11.46 -25.30 2.14
CA PRO A 72 12.11 -24.15 2.78
C PRO A 72 12.54 -23.07 1.76
N ALA A 73 13.02 -23.48 0.58
CA ALA A 73 13.45 -22.56 -0.46
C ALA A 73 12.31 -21.67 -1.01
N ASP A 74 11.08 -22.19 -1.01
CA ASP A 74 9.91 -21.47 -1.53
C ASP A 74 9.30 -20.49 -0.50
N VAL A 75 9.57 -20.68 0.80
CA VAL A 75 8.90 -19.92 1.88
C VAL A 75 9.82 -18.95 2.61
N VAL A 76 11.14 -19.16 2.59
CA VAL A 76 12.09 -18.32 3.35
C VAL A 76 12.07 -16.86 2.90
N GLN A 77 12.00 -16.58 1.59
CA GLN A 77 12.06 -15.21 1.10
C GLN A 77 10.84 -14.36 1.54
N PRO A 78 9.58 -14.82 1.39
CA PRO A 78 8.45 -14.09 1.94
C PRO A 78 8.50 -13.92 3.47
N LEU A 79 8.97 -14.94 4.20
CA LEU A 79 9.13 -14.88 5.67
C LEU A 79 10.16 -13.84 6.10
N GLN A 80 11.32 -13.79 5.44
CA GLN A 80 12.35 -12.78 5.70
C GLN A 80 11.82 -11.37 5.44
N THR A 81 11.07 -11.19 4.34
CA THR A 81 10.48 -9.89 4.01
C THR A 81 9.44 -9.48 5.05
N LEU A 82 8.53 -10.37 5.43
CA LEU A 82 7.58 -10.12 6.51
C LEU A 82 8.30 -9.73 7.79
N ARG A 83 9.34 -10.47 8.17
CA ARG A 83 10.11 -10.17 9.38
C ARG A 83 10.79 -8.81 9.31
N ALA A 84 11.37 -8.42 8.17
CA ALA A 84 11.98 -7.11 8.02
C ALA A 84 10.94 -5.99 8.21
N LEU A 85 9.78 -6.10 7.56
CA LEU A 85 8.69 -5.10 7.63
C LEU A 85 8.13 -4.90 9.05
N THR A 86 8.18 -5.93 9.90
CA THR A 86 7.73 -5.77 11.30
C THR A 86 8.60 -4.81 12.15
N ASN A 87 9.80 -4.44 11.69
CA ASN A 87 10.62 -3.40 12.33
C ASN A 87 10.07 -1.99 12.07
N ASP A 88 9.32 -1.82 11.00
CA ASP A 88 8.79 -0.51 10.57
C ASP A 88 7.44 -0.17 11.22
N ILE A 89 6.82 -1.13 11.93
CA ILE A 89 5.50 -0.97 12.54
C ILE A 89 5.46 0.22 13.51
N ASP A 90 6.48 0.39 14.36
CA ASP A 90 6.47 1.47 15.35
C ASP A 90 6.64 2.86 14.71
N ALA A 91 7.40 2.92 13.60
CA ALA A 91 7.58 4.14 12.82
C ALA A 91 6.33 4.48 12.00
N ALA A 92 5.62 3.47 11.51
CA ALA A 92 4.41 3.61 10.71
C ALA A 92 3.18 4.03 11.54
N PHE A 93 3.14 3.68 12.82
CA PHE A 93 2.01 3.94 13.70
C PHE A 93 2.43 4.71 14.97
N PRO A 94 2.94 5.95 14.83
CA PRO A 94 3.45 6.72 15.96
C PRO A 94 2.37 6.98 17.03
N GLN A 95 1.10 7.03 16.65
CA GLN A 95 -0.03 7.21 17.56
C GLN A 95 -0.27 6.04 18.53
N PHE A 96 0.25 4.85 18.22
CA PHE A 96 0.10 3.63 19.04
C PHE A 96 1.43 3.19 19.67
N LYS A 97 2.50 3.97 19.49
CA LYS A 97 3.85 3.59 19.94
C LYS A 97 3.90 3.22 21.43
N ASP A 98 3.21 3.97 22.28
CA ASP A 98 3.23 3.77 23.73
C ASP A 98 2.06 2.87 24.23
N ASP A 99 1.24 2.33 23.31
CA ASP A 99 0.17 1.40 23.67
C ASP A 99 0.75 -0.01 23.90
N ALA A 100 0.67 -0.48 25.15
CA ALA A 100 1.24 -1.77 25.54
C ALA A 100 0.60 -2.96 24.80
N GLN A 101 -0.68 -2.89 24.46
CA GLN A 101 -1.37 -3.96 23.74
C GLN A 101 -0.95 -3.96 22.27
N PHE A 102 -0.78 -2.80 21.66
CA PHE A 102 -0.22 -2.67 20.30
C PHE A 102 1.19 -3.25 20.24
N GLN A 103 2.06 -2.86 21.17
CA GLN A 103 3.44 -3.36 21.24
C GLN A 103 3.50 -4.88 21.43
N LYS A 104 2.63 -5.42 22.29
CA LYS A 104 2.50 -6.87 22.48
C LYS A 104 2.14 -7.59 21.18
N GLN A 105 1.11 -7.13 20.47
CA GLN A 105 0.67 -7.77 19.23
C GLN A 105 1.74 -7.70 18.13
N ALA A 106 2.41 -6.55 18.00
CA ALA A 106 3.52 -6.40 17.06
C ALA A 106 4.69 -7.33 17.40
N ALA A 107 5.03 -7.47 18.69
CA ALA A 107 6.06 -8.39 19.16
C ALA A 107 5.70 -9.87 18.93
N GLU A 108 4.42 -10.24 19.06
CA GLU A 108 3.96 -11.61 18.85
C GLU A 108 4.07 -12.06 17.39
N LEU A 109 3.74 -11.16 16.44
CA LEU A 109 4.01 -11.40 15.02
C LEU A 109 5.52 -11.54 14.74
N ARG A 110 6.35 -10.64 15.30
CA ARG A 110 7.82 -10.72 15.18
C ARG A 110 8.36 -12.05 15.69
N SER A 111 7.88 -12.50 16.85
CA SER A 111 8.27 -13.76 17.48
C SER A 111 7.91 -14.97 16.61
N THR A 112 6.66 -15.01 16.12
CA THR A 112 6.17 -16.06 15.21
C THR A 112 7.05 -16.17 13.96
N LEU A 113 7.38 -15.02 13.34
CA LEU A 113 8.23 -14.99 12.15
C LEU A 113 9.68 -15.37 12.44
N ASN A 114 10.24 -14.95 13.59
CA ASN A 114 11.58 -15.37 14.01
C ASN A 114 11.66 -16.88 14.20
N ALA A 115 10.68 -17.49 14.86
CA ALA A 115 10.63 -18.93 15.07
C ALA A 115 10.56 -19.68 13.72
N ALA A 116 9.72 -19.20 12.80
CA ALA A 116 9.62 -19.77 11.45
C ALA A 116 10.91 -19.62 10.62
N LEU A 117 11.69 -18.57 10.83
CA LEU A 117 12.99 -18.40 10.15
C LEU A 117 14.08 -19.32 10.73
N LEU A 118 14.02 -19.61 12.03
CA LEU A 118 14.93 -20.56 12.69
C LEU A 118 14.61 -22.02 12.32
N ALA A 119 13.34 -22.34 12.15
CA ALA A 119 12.86 -23.64 11.71
C ALA A 119 11.84 -23.48 10.56
N PRO A 120 12.32 -23.28 9.32
CA PRO A 120 11.43 -23.12 8.16
C PRO A 120 10.54 -24.35 7.97
N PRO A 121 9.26 -24.16 7.57
CA PRO A 121 8.39 -25.27 7.19
C PRO A 121 9.05 -26.15 6.12
N ALA A 122 9.11 -27.45 6.41
CA ALA A 122 9.68 -28.45 5.50
C ALA A 122 8.63 -29.14 4.62
N ASP A 123 7.34 -28.94 4.93
CA ASP A 123 6.21 -29.54 4.24
C ASP A 123 4.98 -28.63 4.26
N CYS A 124 3.94 -29.04 3.53
CA CYS A 124 2.71 -28.26 3.38
C CYS A 124 1.85 -28.21 4.64
N GLN A 125 1.97 -29.19 5.54
CA GLN A 125 1.23 -29.19 6.79
C GLN A 125 1.81 -28.12 7.73
N ALA A 126 3.13 -28.12 7.91
CA ALA A 126 3.84 -27.11 8.68
C ALA A 126 3.62 -25.70 8.10
N LEU A 127 3.59 -25.56 6.77
CA LEU A 127 3.28 -24.28 6.13
C LEU A 127 1.83 -23.83 6.38
N ALA A 128 0.87 -24.76 6.38
CA ALA A 128 -0.52 -24.45 6.70
C ALA A 128 -0.68 -23.95 8.14
N GLU A 129 -0.05 -24.62 9.09
CA GLU A 129 -0.04 -24.23 10.50
C GLU A 129 0.61 -22.85 10.70
N LEU A 130 1.72 -22.59 10.02
CA LEU A 130 2.38 -21.28 10.03
C LEU A 130 1.49 -20.18 9.42
N ASN A 131 0.86 -20.45 8.28
CA ASN A 131 -0.07 -19.51 7.64
C ASN A 131 -1.26 -19.17 8.54
N GLN A 132 -1.76 -20.16 9.29
CA GLN A 132 -2.81 -19.96 10.28
C GLN A 132 -2.30 -19.11 11.46
N ALA A 133 -1.13 -19.40 12.03
CA ALA A 133 -0.55 -18.64 13.12
C ALA A 133 -0.31 -17.16 12.74
N ILE A 134 0.30 -16.92 11.57
CA ILE A 134 0.48 -15.57 11.01
C ILE A 134 -0.89 -14.89 10.85
N GLY A 135 -1.88 -15.57 10.26
CA GLY A 135 -3.23 -15.03 10.11
C GLY A 135 -3.90 -14.64 11.43
N GLN A 136 -3.70 -15.42 12.49
CA GLN A 136 -4.22 -15.12 13.83
C GLN A 136 -3.54 -13.89 14.45
N THR A 137 -2.22 -13.77 14.36
CA THR A 137 -1.50 -12.57 14.85
C THR A 137 -1.91 -11.30 14.09
N CYS A 138 -2.05 -11.38 12.76
CA CYS A 138 -2.57 -10.28 11.94
C CYS A 138 -3.99 -9.88 12.38
N LYS A 139 -4.88 -10.86 12.58
CA LYS A 139 -6.26 -10.62 13.03
C LYS A 139 -6.29 -10.02 14.44
N GLY A 140 -5.47 -10.52 15.36
CA GLY A 140 -5.41 -10.05 16.75
C GLY A 140 -5.03 -8.58 16.85
N CYS A 141 -4.08 -8.13 16.02
CA CYS A 141 -3.73 -6.71 15.92
C CYS A 141 -4.88 -5.89 15.28
N HIS A 142 -5.37 -6.31 14.10
CA HIS A 142 -6.40 -5.57 13.35
C HIS A 142 -7.79 -5.55 13.98
N GLN A 143 -8.08 -6.44 14.93
CA GLN A 143 -9.35 -6.40 15.66
C GLN A 143 -9.48 -5.17 16.55
N VAL A 144 -8.35 -4.64 17.02
CA VAL A 144 -8.29 -3.50 17.95
C VAL A 144 -7.71 -2.26 17.28
N PHE A 145 -6.65 -2.45 16.49
CA PHE A 145 -5.86 -1.36 15.90
C PHE A 145 -6.00 -1.33 14.37
N LYS A 146 -7.22 -1.53 13.87
CA LYS A 146 -7.46 -1.47 12.43
C LYS A 146 -7.05 -0.08 11.91
N PRO A 147 -6.17 0.01 10.90
CA PRO A 147 -5.99 1.26 10.18
C PRO A 147 -7.30 1.70 9.49
#